data_AF-A0A7M4A437-F1
#
_entry.id   AF-A0A7M4A437-F1
#
_cell.length_a   1.000
_cell.length_b   1.000
_cell.length_c   1.000
_cell.angle_alpha   90.00
_cell.angle_beta   90.00
_cell.angle_gamma   90.00
#
_symmetry.space_group_name_H-M   'P 1'
#
loop_
_entity.id
_entity.type
_entity.pdbx_description
1 polymer ?
#
loop_
_entity_poly.entity_id
_entity_poly.type
_entity_poly.pdbx_seq_one_letter_code
_entity_poly.pdbx_strand_id
1 'polypeptide(L)'
;MTEDSGEQKKPADKNDSRDEIIRKQSFSRARGIDITSFMIDEKDEQDDLWAKAVEKVEEEKDIAMGEIAEIFSKGGEDFDRAGAIQKDGTVKTAPEMDSVTDLAVYGEKRLGFGLLIAMIFSWSLIGTIVGTVLDPIFGAIGLSVMAIVGLYLGEKWIPNPNMRILGVTWVIISMKLIYGLALDLWHWGWLDDFSFADEDNLLGALLLLGVVLNIGIAQRHDEDAIAAQAILILLVVGSAAGALYGEFGVAIMIGIGTIMLHGLAIIRNSGNLASMGIAVSYLWVGVHAISNNWDFFGLEILPFEDELLLFLLMVCVTATNSTMAAKFVEKDNWFSDAFKSLGLGKPGLWSVSVGLGMIGALLAVAANRLETGYALAQLVLLLTAFSASYLVVRGVEWSRLLPLIILPAPILLFALAILESGIADVDLPYGLRPYSFYAAITAAFTAGALLRNQTAVSDHVLWAGGLVIVTLLTLLIPANDEGSGARTLLISQGIVWVGLAQLSMYRDSPSIAGTAVVGPWLW
;
A
#
# COMPACT_ATOMS: atom_id res chain seq x y z
N MET A 1 -81.41 -51.64 3.99
CA MET A 1 -81.07 -51.79 2.57
C MET A 1 -79.92 -50.82 2.32
N THR A 2 -78.69 -51.28 2.54
CA THR A 2 -77.74 -51.84 1.55
C THR A 2 -77.02 -50.75 0.73
N GLU A 3 -75.69 -50.82 0.81
CA GLU A 3 -74.68 -50.50 -0.21
C GLU A 3 -74.30 -49.04 -0.54
N ASP A 4 -73.03 -48.74 -0.18
CA ASP A 4 -71.89 -48.46 -1.08
C ASP A 4 -71.66 -47.05 -1.70
N SER A 5 -70.36 -46.72 -1.78
CA SER A 5 -69.65 -45.57 -2.37
C SER A 5 -69.79 -44.20 -1.65
N GLY A 6 -68.76 -43.38 -1.39
CA GLY A 6 -67.35 -43.36 -1.78
C GLY A 6 -66.89 -41.89 -1.91
N GLU A 7 -65.73 -41.55 -1.33
CA GLU A 7 -64.90 -40.33 -1.51
C GLU A 7 -65.37 -38.99 -0.89
N GLN A 8 -64.51 -38.07 -0.40
CA GLN A 8 -63.10 -38.01 0.01
C GLN A 8 -62.96 -36.65 0.76
N LYS A 9 -62.38 -36.62 1.96
CA LYS A 9 -61.75 -35.39 2.51
C LYS A 9 -60.44 -35.78 3.20
N LYS A 10 -59.31 -35.46 2.58
CA LYS A 10 -57.99 -35.43 3.23
C LYS A 10 -57.93 -34.30 4.26
N PRO A 11 -57.27 -34.50 5.41
CA PRO A 11 -56.65 -33.41 6.13
C PRO A 11 -55.11 -33.52 6.18
N ALA A 12 -54.52 -32.36 5.96
CA ALA A 12 -53.27 -31.78 6.46
C ALA A 12 -52.16 -32.69 7.00
N ASP A 13 -51.01 -32.57 6.34
CA ASP A 13 -49.69 -33.06 6.75
C ASP A 13 -49.13 -32.22 7.91
N LYS A 14 -48.62 -32.89 8.96
CA LYS A 14 -47.90 -32.31 10.11
C LYS A 14 -46.63 -33.13 10.27
N ASN A 15 -45.54 -32.73 9.62
CA ASN A 15 -44.27 -33.43 9.78
C ASN A 15 -43.04 -32.53 9.62
N ASP A 16 -42.98 -31.41 10.35
CA ASP A 16 -41.82 -30.49 10.30
C ASP A 16 -41.11 -30.30 11.66
N SER A 17 -41.49 -31.04 12.71
CA SER A 17 -40.92 -30.86 14.06
C SER A 17 -40.13 -32.07 14.58
N ARG A 18 -39.91 -33.10 13.76
CA ARG A 18 -39.14 -34.30 14.15
C ARG A 18 -37.70 -34.29 13.61
N ASP A 19 -37.43 -33.60 12.51
CA ASP A 19 -36.11 -33.57 11.90
C ASP A 19 -35.09 -32.69 12.65
N GLU A 20 -35.54 -31.67 13.39
CA GLU A 20 -34.63 -30.84 14.20
C GLU A 20 -34.11 -31.54 15.46
N ILE A 21 -34.85 -32.52 16.01
CA ILE A 21 -34.47 -33.24 17.24
C ILE A 21 -33.44 -34.34 16.91
N ILE A 22 -33.54 -34.97 15.74
CA ILE A 22 -32.60 -36.01 15.29
C ILE A 22 -31.25 -35.39 14.89
N ARG A 23 -31.25 -34.19 14.31
CA ARG A 23 -30.02 -33.47 13.92
C ARG A 23 -29.19 -32.97 15.12
N LYS A 24 -29.79 -32.80 16.30
CA LYS A 24 -29.07 -32.40 17.53
C LYS A 24 -28.53 -33.56 18.37
N GLN A 25 -28.91 -34.81 18.09
CA GLN A 25 -28.52 -35.97 18.92
C GLN A 25 -27.47 -36.91 18.30
N SER A 26 -27.01 -36.68 17.06
CA SER A 26 -26.06 -37.58 16.39
C SER A 26 -24.57 -37.25 16.56
N PHE A 27 -24.19 -36.28 17.39
CA PHE A 27 -22.77 -35.96 17.66
C PHE A 27 -22.32 -36.14 19.12
N SER A 28 -23.13 -36.80 19.94
CA SER A 28 -22.70 -37.19 21.29
C SER A 28 -22.59 -38.70 21.43
N ARG A 29 -21.48 -39.29 20.93
CA ARG A 29 -20.84 -40.49 21.53
C ARG A 29 -19.59 -40.95 20.75
N ALA A 30 -18.45 -40.73 21.38
CA ALA A 30 -17.53 -41.81 21.73
C ALA A 30 -16.86 -41.43 23.07
N ARG A 31 -17.48 -41.83 24.18
CA ARG A 31 -16.78 -41.83 25.48
C ARG A 31 -15.74 -42.95 25.38
N GLY A 32 -14.47 -42.56 25.32
CA GLY A 32 -13.35 -43.46 25.53
C GLY A 32 -13.49 -44.14 26.89
N ILE A 33 -13.09 -45.41 26.94
CA ILE A 33 -12.98 -46.18 28.16
C ILE A 33 -11.93 -45.51 29.04
N ASP A 34 -12.31 -45.15 30.25
CA ASP A 34 -11.43 -44.58 31.26
C ASP A 34 -10.58 -45.69 31.90
N ILE A 35 -9.31 -45.78 31.47
CA ILE A 35 -8.31 -46.72 31.98
C ILE A 35 -7.50 -46.15 33.15
N THR A 36 -7.86 -44.95 33.64
CA THR A 36 -7.17 -44.30 34.76
C THR A 36 -7.39 -45.06 36.08
N SER A 37 -8.38 -45.96 36.16
CA SER A 37 -8.59 -46.83 37.32
C SER A 37 -7.65 -48.05 37.39
N PHE A 38 -6.72 -48.20 36.45
CA PHE A 38 -5.79 -49.35 36.39
C PHE A 38 -4.31 -48.97 36.48
N MET A 39 -3.98 -47.68 36.56
CA MET A 39 -2.60 -47.20 36.71
C MET A 39 -2.35 -46.90 38.19
N ILE A 40 -1.46 -47.68 38.79
CA ILE A 40 -0.97 -47.51 40.16
C ILE A 40 -0.10 -46.23 40.17
N ASP A 41 -0.36 -45.34 41.14
CA ASP A 41 0.47 -44.16 41.42
C ASP A 41 1.92 -44.56 41.74
N GLU A 42 2.82 -44.49 40.77
CA GLU A 42 4.23 -44.25 41.04
C GLU A 42 4.46 -42.74 40.97
N LYS A 43 4.86 -42.18 42.12
CA LYS A 43 5.26 -40.79 42.28
C LYS A 43 6.43 -40.48 41.37
N ASP A 44 6.24 -39.58 40.41
CA ASP A 44 7.33 -38.81 39.81
C ASP A 44 7.13 -37.32 40.14
N GLU A 45 7.80 -36.89 41.21
CA GLU A 45 8.01 -35.48 41.60
C GLU A 45 8.98 -34.77 40.63
N GLN A 46 8.77 -34.89 39.30
CA GLN A 46 9.75 -34.40 38.31
C GLN A 46 9.20 -33.53 37.17
N ASP A 47 7.90 -33.19 37.17
CA ASP A 47 7.31 -32.32 36.13
C ASP A 47 7.12 -30.84 36.55
N ASP A 48 7.27 -30.49 37.83
CA ASP A 48 7.09 -29.10 38.31
C ASP A 48 8.33 -28.19 38.13
N LEU A 49 9.40 -28.69 37.51
CA LEU A 49 10.64 -27.91 37.27
C LEU A 49 10.73 -27.28 35.87
N TRP A 50 9.85 -27.67 34.93
CA TRP A 50 9.80 -27.10 33.58
C TRP A 50 8.79 -25.94 33.44
N ALA A 51 8.03 -25.66 34.50
CA ALA A 51 7.20 -24.46 34.62
C ALA A 51 7.98 -23.27 35.24
N LYS A 52 9.32 -23.27 35.15
CA LYS A 52 10.10 -22.05 35.41
C LYS A 52 9.77 -21.05 34.32
N ALA A 53 8.92 -20.09 34.70
CA ALA A 53 8.94 -18.70 34.28
C ALA A 53 9.73 -18.48 32.99
N VAL A 54 9.08 -18.72 31.85
CA VAL A 54 9.37 -17.88 30.69
C VAL A 54 8.95 -16.50 31.16
N GLU A 55 9.92 -15.73 31.63
CA GLU A 55 9.81 -14.29 31.72
C GLU A 55 9.23 -13.89 30.36
N LYS A 56 7.95 -13.46 30.34
CA LYS A 56 7.36 -12.85 29.14
C LYS A 56 8.20 -11.59 28.95
N VAL A 57 9.32 -11.74 28.23
CA VAL A 57 9.97 -10.61 27.58
C VAL A 57 8.85 -10.05 26.73
N GLU A 58 8.35 -8.86 27.09
CA GLU A 58 7.49 -8.11 26.19
C GLU A 58 8.28 -7.97 24.90
N GLU A 59 7.97 -8.80 23.90
CA GLU A 59 8.56 -8.63 22.58
C GLU A 59 8.19 -7.22 22.13
N GLU A 60 9.22 -6.40 21.93
CA GLU A 60 9.06 -5.05 21.43
C GLU A 60 8.48 -5.14 20.02
N LYS A 61 7.15 -5.07 19.92
CA LYS A 61 6.42 -5.17 18.66
C LYS A 61 6.95 -4.12 17.71
N ASP A 62 7.38 -4.57 16.53
CA ASP A 62 7.80 -3.69 15.45
C ASP A 62 6.57 -2.97 14.87
N ILE A 63 6.24 -1.79 15.38
CA ILE A 63 5.09 -1.00 14.93
C ILE A 63 5.23 -0.63 13.44
N ALA A 64 6.45 -0.48 12.93
CA ALA A 64 6.67 -0.18 11.51
C ALA A 64 6.18 -1.32 10.63
N MET A 65 6.50 -2.56 11.02
CA MET A 65 6.13 -3.77 10.29
C MET A 65 4.71 -4.23 10.60
N GLY A 66 4.23 -3.99 11.82
CA GLY A 66 2.94 -4.44 12.33
C GLY A 66 2.89 -5.96 12.50
N GLU A 67 1.68 -6.51 12.43
CA GLU A 67 1.44 -7.95 12.58
C GLU A 67 1.54 -8.62 11.21
N ILE A 68 2.75 -9.08 10.85
CA ILE A 68 3.01 -9.84 9.62
C ILE A 68 2.88 -11.33 9.95
N ALA A 69 2.28 -12.11 9.04
CA ALA A 69 2.24 -13.55 9.18
C ALA A 69 3.66 -14.15 9.15
N GLU A 70 4.14 -14.67 10.28
CA GLU A 70 5.40 -15.39 10.35
C GLU A 70 5.25 -16.80 9.78
N ILE A 71 5.93 -17.06 8.67
CA ILE A 71 5.98 -18.40 8.04
C ILE A 71 6.96 -19.31 8.79
N PHE A 72 8.01 -18.73 9.38
CA PHE A 72 9.07 -19.43 10.12
C PHE A 72 9.21 -18.82 11.51
N SER A 73 8.48 -19.37 12.48
CA SER A 73 8.61 -19.01 13.90
C SER A 73 9.24 -20.16 14.69
N LYS A 74 9.67 -19.88 15.92
CA LYS A 74 10.28 -20.89 16.80
C LYS A 74 9.29 -21.98 17.25
N GLY A 75 8.01 -21.88 16.88
CA GLY A 75 6.95 -22.81 17.29
C GLY A 75 6.76 -22.74 18.81
N GLY A 76 5.94 -21.80 19.27
CA GLY A 76 5.96 -21.46 20.69
C GLY A 76 5.22 -20.19 21.07
N GLU A 77 5.26 -19.21 20.17
CA GLU A 77 5.07 -17.80 20.54
C GLU A 77 3.60 -17.35 20.44
N ASP A 78 2.73 -18.11 19.76
CA ASP A 78 1.32 -17.76 19.56
C ASP A 78 0.34 -18.76 20.22
N PHE A 79 0.78 -19.55 21.21
CA PHE A 79 -0.05 -20.54 21.90
C PHE A 79 -1.22 -19.94 22.71
N ASP A 80 -1.21 -18.64 22.99
CA ASP A 80 -2.30 -17.99 23.70
C ASP A 80 -3.37 -17.43 22.74
N ARG A 81 -3.14 -17.47 21.42
CA ARG A 81 -4.11 -17.01 20.42
C ARG A 81 -5.30 -17.95 20.34
N ALA A 82 -6.50 -17.37 20.23
CA ALA A 82 -7.73 -18.13 20.04
C ALA A 82 -7.65 -18.98 18.76
N GLY A 83 -7.84 -20.30 18.89
CA GLY A 83 -7.68 -21.26 17.81
C GLY A 83 -6.26 -21.80 17.60
N ALA A 84 -5.27 -21.39 18.38
CA ALA A 84 -3.91 -21.92 18.28
C ALA A 84 -3.83 -23.38 18.76
N ILE A 85 -3.28 -24.23 17.88
CA ILE A 85 -3.04 -25.64 18.18
C ILE A 85 -1.77 -25.75 19.03
N GLN A 86 -1.91 -26.29 20.23
CA GLN A 86 -0.83 -26.53 21.17
C GLN A 86 0.08 -27.67 20.70
N LYS A 87 1.25 -27.82 21.33
CA LYS A 87 2.18 -28.94 21.04
C LYS A 87 1.56 -30.31 21.27
N ASP A 88 0.56 -30.41 22.15
CA ASP A 88 -0.18 -31.62 22.46
C ASP A 88 -1.42 -31.82 21.55
N GLY A 89 -1.62 -30.95 20.55
CA GLY A 89 -2.76 -30.98 19.64
C GLY A 89 -4.06 -30.40 20.22
N THR A 90 -4.04 -29.88 21.45
CA THR A 90 -5.21 -29.23 22.07
C THR A 90 -5.33 -27.77 21.65
N VAL A 91 -6.47 -27.14 21.94
CA VAL A 91 -6.69 -25.70 21.73
C VAL A 91 -7.09 -25.11 23.09
N LYS A 92 -6.26 -24.21 23.64
CA LYS A 92 -6.52 -23.58 24.96
C LYS A 92 -7.77 -22.71 24.94
N THR A 93 -7.92 -21.90 23.89
CA THR A 93 -9.00 -20.92 23.75
C THR A 93 -9.68 -21.17 22.42
N ALA A 94 -10.97 -21.49 22.46
CA ALA A 94 -11.75 -21.67 21.24
C ALA A 94 -11.70 -20.38 20.37
N PRO A 95 -11.69 -20.49 19.04
CA PRO A 95 -11.81 -19.33 18.16
C PRO A 95 -13.02 -18.48 18.53
N GLU A 96 -12.89 -17.14 18.53
CA GLU A 96 -13.99 -16.23 18.89
C GLU A 96 -15.20 -16.35 17.95
N MET A 97 -14.97 -16.75 16.70
CA MET A 97 -16.01 -17.06 15.72
C MET A 97 -15.70 -18.39 15.04
N ASP A 98 -16.74 -19.17 14.76
CA ASP A 98 -16.58 -20.34 13.89
C ASP A 98 -16.23 -19.91 12.46
N SER A 99 -15.38 -20.69 11.81
CA SER A 99 -14.93 -20.53 10.43
C SER A 99 -16.07 -20.24 9.43
N VAL A 100 -17.22 -20.90 9.58
CA VAL A 100 -18.38 -20.70 8.69
C VAL A 100 -19.03 -19.34 8.93
N THR A 101 -19.15 -18.94 10.20
CA THR A 101 -19.73 -17.65 10.58
C THR A 101 -18.82 -16.50 10.14
N ASP A 102 -17.51 -16.67 10.32
CA ASP A 102 -16.52 -15.69 9.88
C ASP A 102 -16.54 -15.53 8.36
N LEU A 103 -16.56 -16.63 7.61
CA LEU A 103 -16.70 -16.61 6.15
C LEU A 103 -18.01 -15.94 5.68
N ALA A 104 -19.11 -16.15 6.40
CA ALA A 104 -20.41 -15.57 6.08
C ALA A 104 -20.46 -14.06 6.34
N VAL A 105 -20.00 -13.62 7.53
CA VAL A 105 -19.91 -12.18 7.89
C VAL A 105 -18.95 -11.46 6.94
N TYR A 106 -17.82 -12.09 6.62
CA TYR A 106 -16.86 -11.56 5.66
C TYR A 106 -17.44 -11.48 4.25
N GLY A 107 -18.17 -12.51 3.83
CA GLY A 107 -18.90 -12.54 2.55
C GLY A 107 -19.92 -11.42 2.43
N GLU A 108 -20.73 -11.18 3.46
CA GLU A 108 -21.73 -10.10 3.48
C GLU A 108 -21.07 -8.72 3.37
N LYS A 109 -20.03 -8.45 4.17
CA LYS A 109 -19.27 -7.19 4.08
C LYS A 109 -18.68 -6.99 2.68
N ARG A 110 -18.08 -8.03 2.10
CA ARG A 110 -17.48 -7.99 0.76
C ARG A 110 -18.52 -7.74 -0.32
N LEU A 111 -19.71 -8.34 -0.22
CA LEU A 111 -20.82 -8.10 -1.14
C LEU A 111 -21.33 -6.65 -1.04
N GLY A 112 -21.45 -6.10 0.17
CA GLY A 112 -21.82 -4.71 0.38
C GLY A 112 -20.86 -3.73 -0.29
N PHE A 113 -19.55 -3.89 -0.09
CA PHE A 113 -18.54 -3.08 -0.76
C PHE A 113 -18.51 -3.30 -2.28
N GLY A 114 -18.61 -4.54 -2.73
CA GLY A 114 -18.64 -4.87 -4.16
C GLY A 114 -19.81 -4.20 -4.89
N LEU A 115 -20.98 -4.14 -4.26
CA LEU A 115 -22.16 -3.48 -4.83
C LEU A 115 -21.98 -1.96 -4.92
N LEU A 116 -21.35 -1.33 -3.92
CA LEU A 116 -21.04 0.10 -3.97
C LEU A 116 -20.04 0.43 -5.07
N ILE A 117 -18.99 -0.38 -5.25
CA ILE A 117 -18.03 -0.22 -6.34
C ILE A 117 -18.75 -0.36 -7.70
N ALA A 118 -19.58 -1.40 -7.86
CA ALA A 118 -20.38 -1.60 -9.07
C ALA A 118 -21.33 -0.42 -9.34
N MET A 119 -21.90 0.17 -8.30
CA MET A 119 -22.72 1.38 -8.40
C MET A 119 -21.88 2.56 -8.94
N ILE A 120 -20.69 2.81 -8.40
CA ILE A 120 -19.79 3.87 -8.90
C ILE A 120 -19.50 3.67 -10.38
N PHE A 121 -19.12 2.45 -10.80
CA PHE A 121 -18.82 2.15 -12.20
C PHE A 121 -20.04 2.32 -13.10
N SER A 122 -21.21 1.83 -12.68
CA SER A 122 -22.44 1.92 -13.46
C SER A 122 -22.86 3.38 -13.67
N TRP A 123 -22.85 4.19 -12.62
CA TRP A 123 -23.18 5.61 -12.74
C TRP A 123 -22.14 6.41 -13.49
N SER A 124 -20.86 6.03 -13.39
CA SER A 124 -19.79 6.64 -14.20
C SER A 124 -20.01 6.33 -15.69
N LEU A 125 -20.35 5.08 -16.03
CA LEU A 125 -20.66 4.68 -17.40
C LEU A 125 -21.91 5.40 -17.94
N ILE A 126 -22.97 5.50 -17.14
CA ILE A 126 -24.17 6.27 -17.51
C ILE A 126 -23.80 7.73 -17.75
N GLY A 127 -22.96 8.32 -16.89
CA GLY A 127 -22.43 9.66 -17.08
C GLY A 127 -21.73 9.83 -18.43
N THR A 128 -20.79 8.94 -18.76
CA THR A 128 -20.10 8.95 -20.05
C THR A 128 -21.08 8.83 -21.23
N ILE A 129 -22.09 7.97 -21.13
CA ILE A 129 -23.12 7.83 -22.19
C ILE A 129 -23.92 9.13 -22.33
N VAL A 130 -24.33 9.75 -21.21
CA VAL A 130 -25.06 11.03 -21.23
C VAL A 130 -24.22 12.14 -21.86
N GLY A 131 -22.92 12.19 -21.57
CA GLY A 131 -21.99 13.18 -22.14
C GLY A 131 -21.67 12.98 -23.62
N THR A 132 -21.57 11.73 -24.07
CA THR A 132 -21.09 11.40 -25.43
C THR A 132 -22.18 11.11 -26.45
N VAL A 133 -23.36 10.67 -26.02
CA VAL A 133 -24.44 10.20 -26.93
C VAL A 133 -25.56 11.23 -27.09
N LEU A 134 -25.87 12.01 -26.05
CA LEU A 134 -26.91 13.02 -26.14
C LEU A 134 -26.41 14.27 -26.86
N ASP A 135 -27.36 15.06 -27.36
CA ASP A 135 -27.06 16.41 -27.86
C ASP A 135 -26.41 17.24 -26.73
N PRO A 136 -25.38 18.07 -27.02
CA PRO A 136 -24.60 18.79 -26.01
C PRO A 136 -25.44 19.54 -24.97
N ILE A 137 -26.55 20.16 -25.37
CA ILE A 137 -27.42 20.90 -24.43
C ILE A 137 -28.10 19.93 -23.46
N PHE A 138 -28.63 18.82 -23.95
CA PHE A 138 -29.28 17.82 -23.11
C PHE A 138 -28.27 17.02 -22.27
N GLY A 139 -27.06 16.78 -22.79
CA GLY A 139 -25.95 16.21 -22.05
C GLY A 139 -25.54 17.06 -20.86
N ALA A 140 -25.32 18.37 -21.08
CA ALA A 140 -24.94 19.33 -20.03
C ALA A 140 -25.99 19.39 -18.91
N ILE A 141 -27.28 19.48 -19.28
CA ILE A 141 -28.40 19.49 -18.31
C ILE A 141 -28.46 18.15 -17.56
N GLY A 142 -28.35 17.03 -18.27
CA GLY A 142 -28.42 15.68 -17.69
C GLY A 142 -27.33 15.44 -16.65
N LEU A 143 -26.08 15.70 -17.01
CA LEU A 143 -24.93 15.55 -16.11
C LEU A 143 -25.04 16.49 -14.89
N SER A 144 -25.43 17.74 -15.11
CA SER A 144 -25.61 18.71 -14.03
C SER A 144 -26.69 18.26 -13.05
N VAL A 145 -27.85 17.81 -13.55
CA VAL A 145 -28.94 17.30 -12.69
C VAL A 145 -28.50 16.06 -11.93
N MET A 146 -27.84 15.11 -12.58
CA MET A 146 -27.33 13.90 -11.93
C MET A 146 -26.33 14.23 -10.82
N ALA A 147 -25.38 15.14 -11.08
CA ALA A 147 -24.41 15.58 -10.08
C ALA A 147 -25.08 16.29 -8.90
N ILE A 148 -26.03 17.20 -9.15
CA ILE A 148 -26.75 17.92 -8.08
C ILE A 148 -27.57 16.93 -7.23
N VAL A 149 -28.28 16.00 -7.87
CA VAL A 149 -29.06 14.98 -7.15
C VAL A 149 -28.16 14.10 -6.30
N GLY A 150 -27.02 13.66 -6.83
CA GLY A 150 -26.07 12.85 -6.07
C GLY A 150 -25.47 13.63 -4.88
N LEU A 151 -25.12 14.91 -5.03
CA LEU A 151 -24.67 15.74 -3.92
C LEU A 151 -25.76 15.94 -2.86
N TYR A 152 -27.02 16.11 -3.29
CA TYR A 152 -28.16 16.19 -2.38
C TYR A 152 -28.35 14.90 -1.57
N LEU A 153 -28.23 13.73 -2.22
CA LEU A 153 -28.27 12.44 -1.52
C LEU A 153 -27.10 12.28 -0.56
N GLY A 154 -25.90 12.73 -0.97
CA GLY A 154 -24.71 12.77 -0.13
C GLY A 154 -24.92 13.57 1.15
N GLU A 155 -25.34 14.84 1.02
CA GLU A 155 -25.62 15.73 2.14
C GLU A 155 -26.67 15.14 3.10
N LYS A 156 -27.68 14.46 2.57
CA LYS A 156 -28.75 13.85 3.36
C LYS A 156 -28.30 12.59 4.10
N TRP A 157 -27.42 11.79 3.52
CA TRP A 157 -27.10 10.44 4.02
C TRP A 157 -25.81 10.36 4.82
N ILE A 158 -24.81 11.21 4.54
CA ILE A 158 -23.54 11.23 5.28
C ILE A 158 -23.75 11.44 6.80
N PRO A 159 -24.66 12.30 7.27
CA PRO A 159 -24.91 12.47 8.71
C PRO A 159 -25.47 11.23 9.42
N ASN A 160 -26.02 10.25 8.68
CA ASN A 160 -26.59 9.04 9.25
C ASN A 160 -25.56 7.88 9.21
N PRO A 161 -25.09 7.36 10.36
CA PRO A 161 -24.05 6.32 10.42
C PRO A 161 -24.35 5.08 9.56
N ASN A 162 -25.62 4.66 9.48
CA ASN A 162 -26.02 3.47 8.72
C ASN A 162 -26.00 3.68 7.20
N MET A 163 -26.12 4.94 6.77
CA MET A 163 -26.16 5.33 5.35
C MET A 163 -24.91 6.09 4.92
N ARG A 164 -23.95 6.29 5.84
CA ARG A 164 -22.78 7.14 5.64
C ARG A 164 -21.99 6.73 4.40
N ILE A 165 -21.62 5.45 4.29
CA ILE A 165 -20.85 4.92 3.16
C ILE A 165 -21.60 5.12 1.83
N LEU A 166 -22.93 4.93 1.82
CA LEU A 166 -23.74 5.17 0.62
C LEU A 166 -23.77 6.65 0.26
N GLY A 167 -23.92 7.54 1.25
CA GLY A 167 -23.86 8.99 1.07
C GLY A 167 -22.51 9.43 0.49
N VAL A 168 -21.40 8.96 1.05
CA VAL A 168 -20.04 9.19 0.52
C VAL A 168 -19.92 8.70 -0.92
N THR A 169 -20.48 7.53 -1.22
CA THR A 169 -20.46 6.97 -2.58
C THR A 169 -21.19 7.88 -3.58
N TRP A 170 -22.33 8.46 -3.20
CA TRP A 170 -23.03 9.42 -4.06
C TRP A 170 -22.26 10.71 -4.27
N VAL A 171 -21.54 11.19 -3.26
CA VAL A 171 -20.65 12.35 -3.43
C VAL A 171 -19.51 12.02 -4.40
N ILE A 172 -18.87 10.85 -4.27
CA ILE A 172 -17.83 10.38 -5.19
C ILE A 172 -18.35 10.33 -6.64
N ILE A 173 -19.52 9.73 -6.85
CA ILE A 173 -20.18 9.69 -8.17
C ILE A 173 -20.43 11.09 -8.69
N SER A 174 -20.99 11.97 -7.88
CA SER A 174 -21.30 13.35 -8.29
C SER A 174 -20.05 14.11 -8.69
N MET A 175 -18.97 13.98 -7.92
CA MET A 175 -17.70 14.58 -8.27
C MET A 175 -17.16 14.03 -9.59
N LYS A 176 -17.21 12.70 -9.83
CA LYS A 176 -16.83 12.13 -11.13
C LYS A 176 -17.65 12.71 -12.28
N LEU A 177 -18.95 12.89 -12.09
CA LEU A 177 -19.83 13.50 -13.10
C LEU A 177 -19.48 14.98 -13.36
N ILE A 178 -19.08 15.73 -12.33
CA ILE A 178 -18.63 17.12 -12.48
C ILE A 178 -17.31 17.19 -13.29
N TYR A 179 -16.35 16.29 -13.00
CA TYR A 179 -15.13 16.21 -13.81
C TYR A 179 -15.41 15.76 -15.24
N GLY A 180 -16.32 14.78 -15.41
CA GLY A 180 -16.80 14.36 -16.72
C GLY A 180 -17.42 15.52 -17.50
N LEU A 181 -18.31 16.29 -16.87
CA LEU A 181 -18.89 17.48 -17.46
C LEU A 181 -17.83 18.50 -17.90
N ALA A 182 -16.77 18.71 -17.12
CA ALA A 182 -15.67 19.60 -17.53
C ALA A 182 -14.97 19.11 -18.80
N LEU A 183 -14.70 17.79 -18.90
CA LEU A 183 -14.13 17.18 -20.10
C LEU A 183 -15.09 17.22 -21.29
N ASP A 184 -16.38 17.00 -21.05
CA ASP A 184 -17.41 17.04 -22.09
C ASP A 184 -17.62 18.47 -22.63
N LEU A 185 -17.54 19.50 -21.79
CA LEU A 185 -17.58 20.91 -22.21
C LEU A 185 -16.44 21.25 -23.18
N TRP A 186 -15.23 20.72 -22.92
CA TRP A 186 -14.10 20.83 -23.84
C TRP A 186 -14.36 20.03 -25.12
N HIS A 187 -14.81 18.77 -25.00
CA HIS A 187 -15.10 17.92 -26.16
C HIS A 187 -16.19 18.47 -27.09
N TRP A 188 -17.20 19.16 -26.55
CA TRP A 188 -18.26 19.79 -27.34
C TRP A 188 -17.83 21.12 -27.99
N GLY A 189 -16.60 21.59 -27.76
CA GLY A 189 -16.09 22.85 -28.29
C GLY A 189 -16.69 24.09 -27.63
N TRP A 190 -17.38 23.96 -26.49
CA TRP A 190 -18.00 25.10 -25.81
C TRP A 190 -16.97 26.00 -25.13
N LEU A 191 -15.75 25.51 -24.91
CA LEU A 191 -14.66 26.29 -24.34
C LEU A 191 -14.00 27.23 -25.37
N ASP A 192 -14.06 26.92 -26.67
CA ASP A 192 -13.52 27.74 -27.76
C ASP A 192 -14.26 29.09 -27.91
N ASP A 193 -15.52 29.14 -27.50
CA ASP A 193 -16.35 30.37 -27.54
C ASP A 193 -15.86 31.48 -26.58
N PHE A 194 -14.94 31.17 -25.65
CA PHE A 194 -14.44 32.12 -24.66
C PHE A 194 -13.15 32.82 -25.13
N SER A 195 -13.26 34.09 -25.53
CA SER A 195 -12.16 34.87 -26.13
C SER A 195 -11.00 35.29 -25.22
N PHE A 196 -11.02 34.93 -23.92
CA PHE A 196 -10.04 35.44 -22.95
C PHE A 196 -8.93 34.44 -22.58
N ALA A 197 -9.02 33.18 -23.01
CA ALA A 197 -8.01 32.14 -22.77
C ALA A 197 -8.18 30.99 -23.78
N ASP A 198 -7.10 30.24 -24.03
CA ASP A 198 -7.17 29.02 -24.84
C ASP A 198 -8.04 27.94 -24.18
N GLU A 199 -8.72 27.12 -25.00
CA GLU A 199 -9.66 26.09 -24.52
C GLU A 199 -9.02 25.07 -23.56
N ASP A 200 -7.76 24.68 -23.79
CA ASP A 200 -7.02 23.75 -22.94
C ASP A 200 -6.68 24.37 -21.57
N ASN A 201 -6.38 25.66 -21.56
CA ASN A 201 -6.13 26.41 -20.33
C ASN A 201 -7.43 26.56 -19.51
N LEU A 202 -8.57 26.76 -20.18
CA LEU A 202 -9.88 26.78 -19.54
C LEU A 202 -10.27 25.42 -18.97
N LEU A 203 -10.03 24.33 -19.71
CA LEU A 203 -10.24 22.97 -19.21
C LEU A 203 -9.38 22.72 -17.97
N GLY A 204 -8.08 23.02 -18.03
CA GLY A 204 -7.18 22.89 -16.88
C GLY A 204 -7.68 23.68 -15.67
N ALA A 205 -8.12 24.92 -15.86
CA ALA A 205 -8.70 25.74 -14.80
C ALA A 205 -10.00 25.15 -14.22
N LEU A 206 -10.90 24.61 -15.05
CA LEU A 206 -12.13 23.95 -14.62
C LEU A 206 -11.84 22.68 -13.81
N LEU A 207 -10.87 21.88 -14.24
CA LEU A 207 -10.47 20.67 -13.52
C LEU A 207 -9.83 21.01 -12.18
N LEU A 208 -8.96 22.03 -12.12
CA LEU A 208 -8.39 22.54 -10.86
C LEU A 208 -9.47 23.12 -9.93
N LEU A 209 -10.44 23.87 -10.46
CA LEU A 209 -11.60 24.32 -9.70
C LEU A 209 -12.40 23.14 -9.14
N GLY A 210 -12.58 22.10 -9.96
CA GLY A 210 -13.19 20.84 -9.53
C GLY A 210 -12.42 20.16 -8.40
N VAL A 211 -11.09 20.14 -8.43
CA VAL A 211 -10.23 19.66 -7.33
C VAL A 211 -10.45 20.49 -6.06
N VAL A 212 -10.45 21.82 -6.15
CA VAL A 212 -10.70 22.70 -5.00
C VAL A 212 -12.10 22.46 -4.41
N LEU A 213 -13.12 22.35 -5.25
CA LEU A 213 -14.49 22.02 -4.83
C LEU A 213 -14.53 20.66 -4.12
N ASN A 214 -13.87 19.65 -4.68
CA ASN A 214 -13.83 18.31 -4.12
C ASN A 214 -13.14 18.28 -2.75
N ILE A 215 -12.01 18.97 -2.60
CA ILE A 215 -11.35 19.15 -1.31
C ILE A 215 -12.28 19.86 -0.33
N GLY A 216 -12.98 20.93 -0.76
CA GLY A 216 -13.95 21.63 0.09
C GLY A 216 -15.09 20.74 0.58
N ILE A 217 -15.62 19.88 -0.30
CA ILE A 217 -16.65 18.89 0.04
C ILE A 217 -16.08 17.82 0.99
N ALA A 218 -14.86 17.36 0.77
CA ALA A 218 -14.18 16.42 1.67
C ALA A 218 -13.96 17.00 3.07
N GLN A 219 -13.63 18.30 3.17
CA GLN A 219 -13.51 19.00 4.45
C GLN A 219 -14.87 19.17 5.13
N ARG A 220 -15.92 19.49 4.36
CA ARG A 220 -17.29 19.61 4.89
C ARG A 220 -17.80 18.32 5.50
N HIS A 221 -17.55 17.19 4.85
CA HIS A 221 -18.05 15.89 5.29
C HIS A 221 -17.10 15.12 6.20
N ASP A 222 -15.88 15.63 6.38
CA ASP A 222 -14.79 14.92 7.05
C ASP A 222 -14.59 13.49 6.50
N GLU A 223 -14.41 13.39 5.19
CA GLU A 223 -14.24 12.11 4.50
C GLU A 223 -12.94 12.01 3.71
N ASP A 224 -12.08 11.07 4.11
CA ASP A 224 -10.80 10.81 3.46
C ASP A 224 -10.98 10.28 2.03
N ALA A 225 -12.05 9.50 1.77
CA ALA A 225 -12.29 8.91 0.45
C ALA A 225 -12.57 9.96 -0.62
N ILE A 226 -13.25 11.05 -0.24
CA ILE A 226 -13.55 12.18 -1.12
C ILE A 226 -12.27 12.98 -1.37
N ALA A 227 -11.48 13.25 -0.32
CA ALA A 227 -10.19 13.93 -0.45
C ALA A 227 -9.21 13.15 -1.33
N ALA A 228 -9.11 11.83 -1.13
CA ALA A 228 -8.31 10.92 -1.93
C ALA A 228 -8.62 11.03 -3.43
N GLN A 229 -9.91 11.02 -3.79
CA GLN A 229 -10.34 11.20 -5.19
C GLN A 229 -9.86 12.53 -5.77
N ALA A 230 -9.99 13.64 -5.02
CA ALA A 230 -9.56 14.96 -5.49
C ALA A 230 -8.07 14.97 -5.86
N ILE A 231 -7.25 14.29 -5.07
CA ILE A 231 -5.80 14.33 -5.25
C ILE A 231 -5.35 13.38 -6.37
N LEU A 232 -6.01 12.22 -6.52
CA LEU A 232 -5.80 11.36 -7.69
C LEU A 232 -6.07 12.11 -8.99
N ILE A 233 -7.12 12.92 -9.01
CA ILE A 233 -7.46 13.75 -10.17
C ILE A 233 -6.45 14.88 -10.35
N LEU A 234 -5.99 15.51 -9.26
CA LEU A 234 -4.94 16.53 -9.34
C LEU A 234 -3.66 15.97 -9.97
N LEU A 235 -3.29 14.72 -9.71
CA LEU A 235 -2.12 14.09 -10.33
C LEU A 235 -2.34 13.82 -11.82
N VAL A 236 -3.54 13.37 -12.22
CA VAL A 236 -3.92 13.21 -13.63
C VAL A 236 -3.90 14.54 -14.38
N VAL A 237 -4.51 15.59 -13.80
CA VAL A 237 -4.45 16.96 -14.33
C VAL A 237 -3.00 17.47 -14.35
N GLY A 238 -2.21 17.10 -13.35
CA GLY A 238 -0.79 17.40 -13.27
C GLY A 238 0.03 16.78 -14.40
N SER A 239 -0.32 15.58 -14.85
CA SER A 239 0.29 14.98 -16.05
C SER A 239 -0.04 15.77 -17.31
N ALA A 240 -1.26 16.31 -17.42
CA ALA A 240 -1.67 17.15 -18.55
C ALA A 240 -0.84 18.43 -18.65
N ALA A 241 -0.33 18.95 -17.52
CA ALA A 241 0.57 20.10 -17.51
C ALA A 241 1.86 19.84 -18.30
N GLY A 242 2.22 18.57 -18.54
CA GLY A 242 3.30 18.20 -19.44
C GLY A 242 3.13 18.74 -20.86
N ALA A 243 1.91 18.74 -21.41
CA ALA A 243 1.66 19.26 -22.75
C ALA A 243 1.99 20.76 -22.87
N LEU A 244 1.84 21.53 -21.79
CA LEU A 244 2.08 22.98 -21.77
C LEU A 244 3.49 23.38 -21.32
N TYR A 245 4.04 22.64 -20.36
CA TYR A 245 5.25 23.03 -19.62
C TYR A 245 6.36 21.97 -19.67
N GLY A 246 6.18 20.92 -20.46
CA GLY A 246 7.11 19.80 -20.59
C GLY A 246 7.31 19.03 -19.29
N GLU A 247 8.43 18.32 -19.22
CA GLU A 247 8.86 17.51 -18.08
C GLU A 247 8.88 18.30 -16.77
N PHE A 248 9.29 19.57 -16.84
CA PHE A 248 9.36 20.47 -15.68
C PHE A 248 7.99 20.75 -15.08
N GLY A 249 6.97 20.93 -15.93
CA GLY A 249 5.57 21.05 -15.51
C GLY A 249 5.08 19.83 -14.77
N VAL A 250 5.34 18.64 -15.34
CA VAL A 250 4.98 17.36 -14.71
C VAL A 250 5.65 17.24 -13.34
N ALA A 251 6.96 17.51 -13.23
CA ALA A 251 7.69 17.42 -11.96
C ALA A 251 7.11 18.35 -10.90
N ILE A 252 6.84 19.62 -11.25
CA ILE A 252 6.22 20.58 -10.32
C ILE A 252 4.85 20.10 -9.87
N MET A 253 4.02 19.62 -10.81
CA MET A 253 2.65 19.21 -10.48
C MET A 253 2.61 17.94 -9.62
N ILE A 254 3.52 16.98 -9.85
CA ILE A 254 3.69 15.83 -8.95
C ILE A 254 4.15 16.30 -7.57
N GLY A 255 5.10 17.25 -7.49
CA GLY A 255 5.56 17.84 -6.24
C GLY A 255 4.43 18.53 -5.47
N ILE A 256 3.66 19.40 -6.13
CA ILE A 256 2.49 20.09 -5.56
C ILE A 256 1.45 19.08 -5.11
N GLY A 257 1.10 18.11 -5.96
CA GLY A 257 0.15 17.05 -5.62
C GLY A 257 0.58 16.27 -4.37
N THR A 258 1.87 15.92 -4.28
CA THR A 258 2.45 15.24 -3.12
C THR A 258 2.36 16.09 -1.85
N ILE A 259 2.71 17.38 -1.92
CA ILE A 259 2.61 18.31 -0.80
C ILE A 259 1.15 18.50 -0.36
N MET A 260 0.22 18.62 -1.31
CA MET A 260 -1.20 18.76 -1.01
C MET A 260 -1.77 17.51 -0.36
N LEU A 261 -1.41 16.32 -0.85
CA LEU A 261 -1.86 15.05 -0.29
C LEU A 261 -1.42 14.90 1.17
N HIS A 262 -0.14 15.12 1.42
CA HIS A 262 0.43 15.04 2.76
C HIS A 262 -0.03 16.19 3.66
N GLY A 263 -0.24 17.38 3.10
CA GLY A 263 -0.82 18.52 3.81
C GLY A 263 -2.22 18.21 4.32
N LEU A 264 -3.07 17.60 3.48
CA LEU A 264 -4.40 17.13 3.88
C LEU A 264 -4.33 16.03 4.94
N ALA A 265 -3.41 15.08 4.79
CA ALA A 265 -3.18 14.04 5.81
C ALA A 265 -2.79 14.66 7.16
N ILE A 266 -1.97 15.70 7.18
CA ILE A 266 -1.58 16.44 8.39
C ILE A 266 -2.77 17.19 9.00
N ILE A 267 -3.50 17.96 8.18
CA ILE A 267 -4.65 18.76 8.66
C ILE A 267 -5.73 17.86 9.26
N ARG A 268 -5.97 16.69 8.65
CA ARG A 268 -7.01 15.74 9.05
C ARG A 268 -6.53 14.68 10.05
N ASN A 269 -5.23 14.66 10.34
CA ASN A 269 -4.59 13.62 11.16
C ASN A 269 -4.96 12.18 10.71
N SER A 270 -5.03 11.96 9.40
CA SER A 270 -5.55 10.74 8.78
C SER A 270 -4.43 9.83 8.27
N GLY A 271 -4.40 8.58 8.74
CA GLY A 271 -3.51 7.53 8.22
C GLY A 271 -3.85 7.12 6.78
N ASN A 272 -5.14 7.12 6.39
CA ASN A 272 -5.58 6.77 5.03
C ASN A 272 -4.96 7.66 3.96
N LEU A 273 -5.05 8.98 4.16
CA LEU A 273 -4.44 9.96 3.25
C LEU A 273 -2.92 9.88 3.30
N ALA A 274 -2.30 9.71 4.47
CA ALA A 274 -0.84 9.57 4.55
C ALA A 274 -0.36 8.33 3.76
N SER A 275 -0.99 7.18 3.97
CA SER A 275 -0.62 5.93 3.30
C SER A 275 -0.86 5.99 1.79
N MET A 276 -1.98 6.59 1.36
CA MET A 276 -2.25 6.83 -0.06
C MET A 276 -1.26 7.81 -0.67
N GLY A 277 -0.88 8.86 0.06
CA GLY A 277 0.12 9.83 -0.37
C GLY A 277 1.46 9.20 -0.69
N ILE A 278 1.93 8.32 0.20
CA ILE A 278 3.18 7.58 0.01
C ILE A 278 3.09 6.67 -1.23
N ALA A 279 2.02 5.91 -1.36
CA ALA A 279 1.86 4.95 -2.46
C ALA A 279 1.70 5.64 -3.83
N VAL A 280 0.79 6.61 -3.92
CA VAL A 280 0.39 7.22 -5.18
C VAL A 280 1.45 8.17 -5.73
N SER A 281 2.10 8.97 -4.88
CA SER A 281 3.14 9.91 -5.35
C SER A 281 4.29 9.19 -6.07
N TYR A 282 4.75 8.05 -5.53
CA TYR A 282 5.75 7.23 -6.21
C TYR A 282 5.23 6.50 -7.42
N LEU A 283 4.00 5.97 -7.35
CA LEU A 283 3.40 5.33 -8.51
C LEU A 283 3.37 6.29 -9.69
N TRP A 284 3.03 7.57 -9.45
CA TRP A 284 3.00 8.59 -10.48
C TRP A 284 4.39 8.93 -11.04
N VAL A 285 5.40 9.09 -10.18
CA VAL A 285 6.80 9.25 -10.62
C VAL A 285 7.23 8.06 -11.47
N GLY A 286 6.92 6.84 -11.04
CA GLY A 286 7.22 5.61 -11.75
C GLY A 286 6.55 5.51 -13.11
N VAL A 287 5.25 5.85 -13.20
CA VAL A 287 4.48 5.87 -14.45
C VAL A 287 5.11 6.80 -15.47
N HIS A 288 5.46 8.03 -15.07
CA HIS A 288 6.13 8.97 -15.97
C HIS A 288 7.53 8.47 -16.35
N ALA A 289 8.30 7.90 -15.42
CA ALA A 289 9.64 7.39 -15.71
C ALA A 289 9.65 6.23 -16.71
N ILE A 290 8.66 5.33 -16.71
CA ILE A 290 8.57 4.22 -17.67
C ILE A 290 7.79 4.57 -18.95
N SER A 291 7.08 5.69 -18.94
CA SER A 291 6.22 6.07 -20.07
C SER A 291 7.06 6.28 -21.33
N ASN A 292 6.44 6.09 -22.49
CA ASN A 292 7.06 6.37 -23.78
C ASN A 292 6.03 7.09 -24.64
N ASN A 293 5.75 8.36 -24.29
CA ASN A 293 4.71 9.21 -24.87
C ASN A 293 3.37 8.48 -24.95
N TRP A 294 2.93 7.94 -23.81
CA TRP A 294 1.67 7.21 -23.76
C TRP A 294 0.51 8.19 -23.88
N ASP A 295 -0.39 7.95 -24.83
CA ASP A 295 -1.64 8.71 -24.94
C ASP A 295 -2.79 7.91 -24.31
N PHE A 296 -3.34 8.44 -23.22
CA PHE A 296 -4.54 7.91 -22.58
C PHE A 296 -5.71 8.88 -22.78
N PHE A 297 -6.57 8.58 -23.75
CA PHE A 297 -7.78 9.35 -24.02
C PHE A 297 -7.51 10.85 -24.28
N GLY A 298 -6.43 11.18 -24.98
CA GLY A 298 -6.01 12.56 -25.27
C GLY A 298 -5.09 13.17 -24.21
N LEU A 299 -4.81 12.45 -23.12
CA LEU A 299 -3.82 12.82 -22.12
C LEU A 299 -2.46 12.19 -22.47
N GLU A 300 -1.55 13.00 -22.97
CA GLU A 300 -0.17 12.58 -23.20
C GLU A 300 0.61 12.53 -21.88
N ILE A 301 1.07 11.33 -21.51
CA ILE A 301 1.97 11.12 -20.38
C ILE A 301 3.40 11.26 -20.91
N LEU A 302 4.00 12.41 -20.61
CA LEU A 302 5.38 12.69 -20.98
C LEU A 302 6.38 11.93 -20.11
N PRO A 303 7.41 11.31 -20.71
CA PRO A 303 8.52 10.76 -19.96
C PRO A 303 9.40 11.84 -19.35
N PHE A 304 10.23 11.46 -18.38
CA PHE A 304 11.34 12.27 -17.93
C PHE A 304 12.58 11.90 -18.74
N GLU A 305 13.10 12.85 -19.52
CA GLU A 305 14.37 12.74 -20.25
C GLU A 305 15.53 13.34 -19.44
N ASP A 306 15.27 14.39 -18.64
CA ASP A 306 16.28 14.98 -17.75
C ASP A 306 16.47 14.13 -16.48
N GLU A 307 17.61 13.42 -16.42
CA GLU A 307 18.02 12.60 -15.30
C GLU A 307 18.07 13.37 -13.98
N LEU A 308 18.58 14.60 -13.98
CA LEU A 308 18.73 15.43 -12.78
C LEU A 308 17.37 15.90 -12.29
N LEU A 309 16.46 16.27 -13.19
CA LEU A 309 15.09 16.65 -12.84
C LEU A 309 14.34 15.49 -12.18
N LEU A 310 14.35 14.30 -12.79
CA LEU A 310 13.74 13.10 -12.22
C LEU A 310 14.36 12.76 -10.87
N PHE A 311 15.69 12.85 -10.75
CA PHE A 311 16.39 12.55 -9.52
C PHE A 311 16.00 13.51 -8.40
N LEU A 312 15.95 14.82 -8.66
CA LEU A 312 15.52 15.83 -7.69
C LEU A 312 14.06 15.67 -7.29
N LEU A 313 13.18 15.33 -8.24
CA LEU A 313 11.78 15.00 -7.94
C LEU A 313 11.70 13.79 -7.01
N MET A 314 12.44 12.72 -7.31
CA MET A 314 12.51 11.54 -6.46
C MET A 314 13.03 11.89 -5.07
N VAL A 315 14.04 12.75 -4.92
CA VAL A 315 14.54 13.21 -3.62
C VAL A 315 13.44 13.89 -2.82
N CYS A 316 12.72 14.84 -3.42
CA CYS A 316 11.63 15.58 -2.76
C CYS A 316 10.49 14.65 -2.33
N VAL A 317 10.02 13.80 -3.24
CA VAL A 317 8.95 12.82 -2.97
C VAL A 317 9.40 11.83 -1.89
N THR A 318 10.64 11.34 -1.96
CA THR A 318 11.19 10.37 -1.02
C THR A 318 11.37 10.92 0.38
N ALA A 319 11.92 12.13 0.50
CA ALA A 319 12.07 12.80 1.80
C ALA A 319 10.70 13.07 2.43
N THR A 320 9.72 13.48 1.64
CA THR A 320 8.35 13.74 2.11
C THR A 320 7.67 12.44 2.55
N ASN A 321 7.70 11.42 1.70
CA ASN A 321 7.08 10.12 1.97
C ASN A 321 7.67 9.42 3.18
N SER A 322 9.00 9.39 3.30
CA SER A 322 9.67 8.79 4.45
C SER A 322 9.34 9.50 5.77
N THR A 323 9.24 10.83 5.76
CA THR A 323 8.82 11.62 6.93
C THR A 323 7.36 11.34 7.30
N MET A 324 6.47 11.27 6.31
CA MET A 324 5.05 11.02 6.53
C MET A 324 4.78 9.59 7.02
N ALA A 325 5.52 8.61 6.50
CA ALA A 325 5.46 7.23 6.97
C ALA A 325 5.83 7.12 8.46
N ALA A 326 6.89 7.82 8.88
CA ALA A 326 7.31 7.84 10.28
C ALA A 326 6.30 8.57 11.18
N LYS A 327 5.78 9.71 10.72
CA LYS A 327 4.83 10.54 11.49
C LYS A 327 3.49 9.85 11.73
N PHE A 328 3.01 9.08 10.75
CA PHE A 328 1.68 8.46 10.79
C PHE A 328 1.70 6.98 11.16
N VAL A 329 2.85 6.43 11.60
CA VAL A 329 3.02 5.00 11.83
C VAL A 329 1.98 4.37 12.77
N GLU A 330 1.53 5.12 13.79
CA GLU A 330 0.55 4.65 14.78
C GLU A 330 -0.92 4.77 14.30
N LYS A 331 -1.16 5.32 13.11
CA LYS A 331 -2.51 5.55 12.59
C LYS A 331 -3.03 4.34 11.82
N ASP A 332 -4.31 4.04 12.01
CA ASP A 332 -5.03 3.10 11.17
C ASP A 332 -5.11 3.60 9.72
N ASN A 333 -5.15 2.65 8.79
CA ASN A 333 -5.28 2.94 7.37
C ASN A 333 -5.94 1.80 6.59
N TRP A 334 -6.54 2.16 5.46
CA TRP A 334 -7.23 1.23 4.57
C TRP A 334 -6.37 0.09 4.05
N PHE A 335 -5.07 0.31 3.77
CA PHE A 335 -4.23 -0.75 3.24
C PHE A 335 -3.95 -1.82 4.29
N SER A 336 -3.60 -1.44 5.52
CA SER A 336 -3.45 -2.37 6.64
C SER A 336 -4.75 -3.14 6.90
N ASP A 337 -5.90 -2.47 6.87
CA ASP A 337 -7.20 -3.11 7.05
C ASP A 337 -7.54 -4.05 5.88
N ALA A 338 -7.15 -3.72 4.65
CA ALA A 338 -7.30 -4.58 3.50
C ALA A 338 -6.46 -5.87 3.63
N PHE A 339 -5.20 -5.78 4.05
CA PHE A 339 -4.38 -6.95 4.34
C PHE A 339 -4.98 -7.82 5.45
N LYS A 340 -5.49 -7.19 6.52
CA LYS A 340 -6.19 -7.89 7.60
C LYS A 340 -7.42 -8.62 7.08
N SER A 341 -8.19 -7.98 6.21
CA SER A 341 -9.37 -8.56 5.59
C SER A 341 -9.03 -9.78 4.72
N LEU A 342 -7.88 -9.76 4.03
CA LEU A 342 -7.38 -10.88 3.23
C LEU A 342 -6.80 -12.04 4.07
N GLY A 343 -6.76 -11.92 5.40
CA GLY A 343 -6.16 -12.91 6.28
C GLY A 343 -4.63 -12.93 6.26
N LEU A 344 -3.99 -11.88 5.73
CA LEU A 344 -2.53 -11.79 5.57
C LEU A 344 -1.81 -11.15 6.78
N GLY A 345 -2.54 -10.91 7.88
CA GLY A 345 -2.08 -10.11 9.02
C GLY A 345 -2.44 -8.63 8.87
N LYS A 346 -2.11 -7.81 9.88
CA LYS A 346 -2.32 -6.35 9.87
C LYS A 346 -0.95 -5.66 9.84
N PRO A 347 -0.30 -5.54 8.66
CA PRO A 347 0.96 -4.83 8.55
C PRO A 347 0.80 -3.37 9.01
N GLY A 348 1.85 -2.79 9.57
CA GLY A 348 1.88 -1.40 10.01
C GLY A 348 1.66 -0.43 8.84
N LEU A 349 1.21 0.79 9.13
CA LEU A 349 1.04 1.81 8.09
C LEU A 349 2.35 2.02 7.32
N TRP A 350 3.46 2.08 8.06
CA TRP A 350 4.79 2.26 7.48
C TRP A 350 5.10 1.16 6.47
N SER A 351 5.04 -0.12 6.84
CA SER A 351 5.41 -1.22 5.94
C SER A 351 4.52 -1.32 4.71
N VAL A 352 3.20 -1.21 4.87
CA VAL A 352 2.27 -1.36 3.73
C VAL A 352 2.34 -0.19 2.77
N SER A 353 2.42 1.04 3.29
CA SER A 353 2.47 2.24 2.45
C SER A 353 3.80 2.39 1.74
N VAL A 354 4.91 2.14 2.45
CA VAL A 354 6.25 2.11 1.86
C VAL A 354 6.34 0.98 0.84
N GLY A 355 5.89 -0.24 1.17
CA GLY A 355 5.89 -1.36 0.22
C GLY A 355 5.13 -1.08 -1.08
N LEU A 356 3.93 -0.49 -0.98
CA LEU A 356 3.16 -0.06 -2.17
C LEU A 356 3.84 1.07 -2.93
N GLY A 357 4.38 2.08 -2.23
CA GLY A 357 5.13 3.17 -2.84
C GLY A 357 6.42 2.71 -3.54
N MET A 358 7.08 1.70 -2.98
CA MET A 358 8.27 1.10 -3.57
C MET A 358 7.98 0.52 -4.95
N ILE A 359 6.77 0.02 -5.26
CA ILE A 359 6.44 -0.43 -6.62
C ILE A 359 6.67 0.70 -7.62
N GLY A 360 6.14 1.89 -7.36
CA GLY A 360 6.33 3.06 -8.22
C GLY A 360 7.77 3.54 -8.28
N ALA A 361 8.44 3.60 -7.13
CA ALA A 361 9.86 4.00 -7.08
C ALA A 361 10.76 3.02 -7.85
N LEU A 362 10.46 1.72 -7.79
CA LEU A 362 11.17 0.68 -8.52
C LEU A 362 10.88 0.73 -10.03
N LEU A 363 9.71 1.19 -10.47
CA LEU A 363 9.46 1.46 -11.89
C LEU A 363 10.41 2.55 -12.41
N ALA A 364 10.64 3.62 -11.64
CA ALA A 364 11.59 4.67 -12.02
C ALA A 364 13.05 4.17 -12.09
N VAL A 365 13.45 3.33 -11.12
CA VAL A 365 14.76 2.66 -11.13
C VAL A 365 14.88 1.70 -12.33
N ALA A 366 13.82 0.94 -12.62
CA ALA A 366 13.80 -0.01 -13.72
C ALA A 366 13.85 0.67 -15.09
N ALA A 367 13.19 1.82 -15.25
CA ALA A 367 13.24 2.63 -16.47
C ALA A 367 14.69 2.99 -16.86
N ASN A 368 15.51 3.28 -15.85
CA ASN A 368 16.88 3.75 -16.03
C ASN A 368 17.94 2.69 -15.72
N ARG A 369 17.57 1.39 -15.72
CA ARG A 369 18.47 0.30 -15.31
C ARG A 369 19.76 0.16 -16.15
N LEU A 370 19.75 0.68 -17.38
CA LEU A 370 20.91 0.65 -18.28
C LEU A 370 22.00 1.62 -17.80
N GLU A 371 21.60 2.73 -17.18
CA GLU A 371 22.44 3.74 -16.54
C GLU A 371 22.80 3.26 -15.12
N THR A 372 23.65 2.24 -14.99
CA THR A 372 23.88 1.54 -13.69
C THR A 372 24.22 2.48 -12.52
N GLY A 373 25.02 3.52 -12.74
CA GLY A 373 25.36 4.52 -11.71
C GLY A 373 24.16 5.34 -11.24
N TYR A 374 23.31 5.75 -12.17
CA TYR A 374 22.09 6.51 -11.91
C TYR A 374 21.04 5.66 -11.19
N ALA A 375 20.78 4.45 -11.68
CA ALA A 375 19.86 3.51 -11.05
C ALA A 375 20.29 3.17 -9.61
N LEU A 376 21.60 2.98 -9.37
CA LEU A 376 22.14 2.78 -8.03
C LEU A 376 21.95 4.02 -7.13
N ALA A 377 22.11 5.24 -7.66
CA ALA A 377 21.87 6.46 -6.91
C ALA A 377 20.41 6.57 -6.46
N GLN A 378 19.45 6.29 -7.35
CA GLN A 378 18.02 6.29 -7.04
C GLN A 378 17.68 5.23 -5.98
N LEU A 379 18.25 4.03 -6.11
CA LEU A 379 18.05 2.93 -5.16
C LEU A 379 18.59 3.28 -3.77
N VAL A 380 19.82 3.79 -3.70
CA VAL A 380 20.44 4.17 -2.43
C VAL A 380 19.69 5.33 -1.78
N LEU A 381 19.20 6.31 -2.56
CA LEU A 381 18.34 7.38 -2.06
C LEU A 381 17.11 6.82 -1.32
N LEU A 382 16.40 5.87 -1.93
CA LEU A 382 15.24 5.20 -1.33
C LEU A 382 15.62 4.47 -0.05
N LEU A 383 16.65 3.62 -0.11
CA LEU A 383 17.14 2.87 1.04
C LEU A 383 17.54 3.79 2.20
N THR A 384 18.21 4.91 1.91
CA THR A 384 18.66 5.88 2.91
C THR A 384 17.49 6.50 3.64
N ALA A 385 16.54 7.05 2.89
CA ALA A 385 15.41 7.77 3.47
C ALA A 385 14.46 6.84 4.24
N PHE A 386 14.17 5.65 3.71
CA PHE A 386 13.32 4.68 4.42
C PHE A 386 14.04 4.00 5.59
N SER A 387 15.36 3.78 5.51
CA SER A 387 16.14 3.34 6.69
C SER A 387 16.10 4.38 7.80
N ALA A 388 16.27 5.66 7.47
CA ALA A 388 16.17 6.75 8.44
C ALA A 388 14.77 6.81 9.07
N SER A 389 13.73 6.76 8.24
CA SER A 389 12.33 6.73 8.66
C SER A 389 12.03 5.56 9.58
N TYR A 390 12.46 4.35 9.21
CA TYR A 390 12.31 3.15 10.04
C TYR A 390 13.00 3.31 11.39
N LEU A 391 14.25 3.80 11.43
CA LEU A 391 14.97 4.02 12.69
C LEU A 391 14.22 5.02 13.59
N VAL A 392 13.64 6.08 13.02
CA VAL A 392 12.80 7.04 13.76
C VAL A 392 11.56 6.36 14.32
N VAL A 393 10.88 5.51 13.55
CA VAL A 393 9.72 4.72 14.03
C VAL A 393 10.13 3.81 15.20
N ARG A 394 11.33 3.25 15.16
CA ARG A 394 11.91 2.41 16.22
C ARG A 394 12.47 3.21 17.40
N GLY A 395 12.16 4.50 17.49
CA GLY A 395 12.54 5.35 18.63
C GLY A 395 13.97 5.88 18.61
N VAL A 396 14.70 5.75 17.50
CA VAL A 396 16.02 6.38 17.37
C VAL A 396 15.86 7.89 17.25
N GLU A 397 16.45 8.62 18.19
CA GLU A 397 16.43 10.08 18.16
C GLU A 397 17.05 10.65 16.88
N TRP A 398 16.41 11.68 16.32
CA TRP A 398 16.89 12.42 15.14
C TRP A 398 18.34 12.93 15.29
N SER A 399 18.77 13.24 16.51
CA SER A 399 20.14 13.68 16.85
C SER A 399 21.20 12.64 16.44
N ARG A 400 20.87 11.35 16.52
CA ARG A 400 21.77 10.23 16.18
C ARG A 400 21.88 10.01 14.68
N LEU A 401 20.82 10.34 13.93
CA LEU A 401 20.76 10.24 12.47
C LEU A 401 21.36 11.48 11.78
N LEU A 402 21.35 12.62 12.45
CA LEU A 402 21.85 13.90 11.94
C LEU A 402 23.23 13.83 11.25
N PRO A 403 24.30 13.27 11.87
CA PRO A 403 25.64 13.33 11.28
C PRO A 403 25.85 12.43 10.06
N LEU A 404 25.05 11.36 9.91
CA LEU A 404 25.24 10.37 8.86
C LEU A 404 24.22 10.51 7.74
N ILE A 405 23.00 10.92 8.04
CA ILE A 405 21.93 10.96 7.04
C ILE A 405 21.55 12.42 6.72
N ILE A 406 21.09 13.16 7.72
CA ILE A 406 20.41 14.45 7.49
C ILE A 406 21.39 15.53 7.05
N LEU A 407 22.56 15.65 7.71
CA LEU A 407 23.55 16.68 7.38
C LEU A 407 24.26 16.40 6.04
N PRO A 408 24.69 15.15 5.73
CA PRO A 408 25.32 14.87 4.45
C PRO A 408 24.36 14.98 3.25
N ALA A 409 23.07 14.67 3.41
CA ALA A 409 22.10 14.65 2.31
C ALA A 409 22.09 15.93 1.44
N PRO A 410 21.86 17.15 1.98
CA PRO A 410 21.85 18.37 1.16
C PRO A 410 23.21 18.68 0.55
N ILE A 411 24.32 18.33 1.22
CA ILE A 411 25.68 18.54 0.71
C ILE A 411 25.94 17.64 -0.50
N LEU A 412 25.59 16.36 -0.39
CA LEU A 412 25.75 15.37 -1.46
C LEU A 412 24.86 15.67 -2.66
N LEU A 413 23.62 16.11 -2.41
CA LEU A 413 22.69 16.54 -3.46
C LEU A 413 23.19 17.79 -4.20
N PHE A 414 23.68 18.79 -3.45
CA PHE A 414 24.24 19.99 -4.05
C PHE A 414 25.52 19.69 -4.85
N ALA A 415 26.39 18.83 -4.31
CA ALA A 415 27.57 18.37 -5.02
C ALA A 415 27.22 17.62 -6.31
N LEU A 416 26.25 16.69 -6.25
CA LEU A 416 25.75 15.97 -7.41
C LEU A 416 25.20 16.93 -8.48
N ALA A 417 24.36 17.88 -8.09
CA ALA A 417 23.79 18.85 -9.01
C ALA A 417 24.86 19.72 -9.69
N ILE A 418 25.88 20.17 -8.96
CA ILE A 418 27.00 20.92 -9.55
C ILE A 418 27.77 20.06 -10.56
N LEU A 419 28.12 18.83 -10.18
CA LEU A 419 28.90 17.94 -11.03
C LEU A 419 28.12 17.57 -12.31
N GLU A 420 26.82 17.30 -12.20
CA GLU A 420 25.97 16.94 -13.34
C GLU A 420 25.68 18.14 -14.25
N SER A 421 25.52 19.33 -13.68
CA SER A 421 25.29 20.56 -14.45
C SER A 421 26.49 21.02 -15.30
N GLY A 422 27.66 20.39 -15.13
CA GLY A 422 28.90 20.77 -15.82
C GLY A 422 29.48 22.12 -15.39
N ILE A 423 28.97 22.72 -14.31
CA ILE A 423 29.50 23.99 -13.76
C ILE A 423 30.94 23.83 -13.26
N ALA A 424 31.28 22.65 -12.75
CA ALA A 424 32.61 22.29 -12.31
C ALA A 424 33.08 21.01 -12.98
N ASP A 425 34.13 21.09 -13.79
CA ASP A 425 34.78 19.94 -14.42
C ASP A 425 35.79 19.35 -13.42
N VAL A 426 35.37 18.30 -12.71
CA VAL A 426 36.17 17.63 -11.68
C VAL A 426 36.27 16.15 -12.00
N ASP A 427 37.50 15.70 -12.26
CA ASP A 427 37.79 14.27 -12.39
C ASP A 427 37.61 13.56 -11.05
N LEU A 428 36.59 12.69 -10.99
CA LEU A 428 36.32 11.90 -9.80
C LEU A 428 37.28 10.71 -9.68
N PRO A 429 37.58 10.26 -8.45
CA PRO A 429 38.45 9.11 -8.22
C PRO A 429 37.97 7.87 -8.98
N TYR A 430 38.90 7.10 -9.54
CA TYR A 430 38.63 5.87 -10.27
C TYR A 430 37.72 6.03 -11.50
N GLY A 431 37.56 7.25 -12.03
CA GLY A 431 36.71 7.53 -13.18
C GLY A 431 35.22 7.32 -12.90
N LEU A 432 34.80 7.47 -11.63
CA LEU A 432 33.41 7.35 -11.24
C LEU A 432 32.58 8.49 -11.85
N ARG A 433 31.37 8.18 -12.32
CA ARG A 433 30.37 9.19 -12.70
C ARG A 433 29.77 9.87 -11.45
N PRO A 434 29.21 11.09 -11.57
CA PRO A 434 28.62 11.81 -10.43
C PRO A 434 27.60 10.99 -9.63
N TYR A 435 26.66 10.34 -10.31
CA TYR A 435 25.66 9.47 -9.67
C TYR A 435 26.28 8.26 -8.96
N SER A 436 27.27 7.61 -9.54
CA SER A 436 27.96 6.48 -8.90
C SER A 436 28.70 6.92 -7.63
N PHE A 437 29.30 8.11 -7.65
CA PHE A 437 29.98 8.69 -6.49
C PHE A 437 28.98 9.06 -5.39
N TYR A 438 27.85 9.69 -5.75
CA TYR A 438 26.74 9.95 -4.83
C TYR A 438 26.24 8.64 -4.20
N ALA A 439 25.99 7.61 -4.99
CA ALA A 439 25.49 6.32 -4.52
C ALA A 439 26.46 5.67 -3.53
N ALA A 440 27.76 5.66 -3.84
CA ALA A 440 28.78 5.05 -2.98
C ALA A 440 28.88 5.73 -1.61
N ILE A 441 28.94 7.05 -1.57
CA ILE A 441 29.04 7.80 -0.31
C ILE A 441 27.75 7.66 0.50
N THR A 442 26.59 7.81 -0.15
CA THR A 442 25.29 7.71 0.51
C THR A 442 25.06 6.30 1.07
N ALA A 443 25.49 5.26 0.35
CA ALA A 443 25.44 3.88 0.83
C ALA A 443 26.34 3.66 2.05
N ALA A 444 27.56 4.19 2.04
CA ALA A 444 28.48 4.10 3.17
C ALA A 444 27.91 4.78 4.42
N PHE A 445 27.31 5.96 4.28
CA PHE A 445 26.66 6.64 5.38
C PHE A 445 25.41 5.92 5.90
N THR A 446 24.59 5.38 5.00
CA THR A 446 23.40 4.59 5.36
C THR A 446 23.78 3.33 6.12
N ALA A 447 24.77 2.59 5.61
CA ALA A 447 25.33 1.43 6.30
C ALA A 447 25.86 1.83 7.68
N GLY A 448 26.64 2.91 7.78
CA GLY A 448 27.11 3.44 9.07
C GLY A 448 25.99 3.78 10.05
N ALA A 449 24.88 4.36 9.56
CA ALA A 449 23.73 4.72 10.39
C ALA A 449 22.97 3.49 10.91
N LEU A 450 22.78 2.49 10.05
CA LEU A 450 22.18 1.21 10.44
C LEU A 450 23.08 0.43 11.42
N LEU A 451 24.39 0.36 11.15
CA LEU A 451 25.36 -0.29 12.02
C LEU A 451 25.43 0.37 13.41
N ARG A 452 25.31 1.70 13.48
CA ARG A 452 25.28 2.43 14.75
C ARG A 452 24.02 2.17 15.59
N ASN A 453 22.93 1.74 14.95
CA ASN A 453 21.61 1.54 15.58
C ASN A 453 21.08 0.12 15.38
N GLN A 454 21.96 -0.89 15.30
CA GLN A 454 21.59 -2.29 15.02
C GLN A 454 20.54 -2.89 15.96
N THR A 455 20.50 -2.44 17.21
CA THR A 455 19.54 -2.92 18.22
C THR A 455 18.11 -2.52 17.90
N ALA A 456 17.90 -1.46 17.12
CA ALA A 456 16.57 -1.01 16.69
C ALA A 456 16.06 -1.75 15.45
N VAL A 457 16.90 -2.51 14.76
CA VAL A 457 16.53 -3.20 13.51
C VAL A 457 15.95 -4.57 13.83
N SER A 458 14.71 -4.80 13.41
CA SER A 458 14.01 -6.07 13.60
C SER A 458 14.43 -7.10 12.56
N ASP A 459 14.19 -8.36 12.90
CA ASP A 459 14.45 -9.47 11.99
C ASP A 459 13.55 -9.39 10.75
N HIS A 460 12.31 -8.95 10.92
CA HIS A 460 11.34 -8.71 9.85
C HIS A 460 11.88 -7.79 8.75
N VAL A 461 12.45 -6.65 9.15
CA VAL A 461 13.00 -5.70 8.19
C VAL A 461 14.28 -6.22 7.53
N LEU A 462 15.10 -6.97 8.25
CA LEU A 462 16.34 -7.53 7.69
C LEU A 462 16.05 -8.52 6.55
N TRP A 463 15.15 -9.48 6.75
CA TRP A 463 14.86 -10.45 5.70
C TRP A 463 14.02 -9.82 4.57
N ALA A 464 13.05 -8.95 4.87
CA ALA A 464 12.27 -8.25 3.83
C ALA A 464 13.15 -7.32 2.98
N GLY A 465 14.02 -6.53 3.62
CA GLY A 465 15.00 -5.68 2.93
C GLY A 465 16.00 -6.50 2.11
N GLY A 466 16.43 -7.64 2.62
CA GLY A 466 17.24 -8.61 1.88
C GLY A 466 16.57 -9.09 0.59
N LEU A 467 15.29 -9.49 0.65
CA LEU A 467 14.52 -9.90 -0.54
C LEU A 467 14.37 -8.78 -1.57
N VAL A 468 14.15 -7.54 -1.12
CA VAL A 468 14.10 -6.37 -1.99
C VAL A 468 15.44 -6.16 -2.70
N ILE A 469 16.56 -6.24 -1.97
CA ILE A 469 17.91 -6.13 -2.55
C ILE A 469 18.15 -7.26 -3.57
N VAL A 470 17.77 -8.50 -3.26
CA VAL A 470 17.89 -9.64 -4.20
C VAL A 470 17.10 -9.38 -5.48
N THR A 471 15.85 -8.94 -5.38
CA THR A 471 15.02 -8.62 -6.54
C THR A 471 15.64 -7.50 -7.36
N LEU A 472 16.14 -6.45 -6.70
CA LEU A 472 16.81 -5.32 -7.33
C LEU A 472 18.07 -5.71 -8.10
N LEU A 473 18.97 -6.46 -7.46
CA LEU A 473 20.19 -6.94 -8.12
C LEU A 473 19.86 -7.81 -9.34
N THR A 474 18.78 -8.60 -9.27
CA THR A 474 18.30 -9.42 -10.39
C THR A 474 17.80 -8.59 -11.56
N LEU A 475 17.10 -7.49 -11.29
CA LEU A 475 16.58 -6.60 -12.32
C LEU A 475 17.66 -5.69 -12.92
N LEU A 476 18.65 -5.29 -12.12
CA LEU A 476 19.68 -4.32 -12.52
C LEU A 476 20.90 -4.95 -13.20
N ILE A 477 21.30 -6.17 -12.80
CA ILE A 477 22.49 -6.81 -13.36
C ILE A 477 22.08 -7.68 -14.55
N PRO A 478 22.45 -7.33 -15.80
CA PRO A 478 22.06 -8.08 -16.97
C PRO A 478 22.77 -9.45 -16.98
N ALA A 479 22.00 -10.51 -16.69
CA ALA A 479 22.54 -11.87 -16.66
C ALA A 479 23.00 -12.36 -18.05
N ASN A 480 22.41 -11.83 -19.12
CA ASN A 480 22.71 -12.23 -20.51
C ASN A 480 23.89 -11.45 -21.13
N ASP A 481 24.61 -10.66 -20.35
CA ASP A 481 25.81 -9.96 -20.84
C ASP A 481 26.97 -10.97 -20.99
N GLU A 482 27.49 -11.11 -22.22
CA GLU A 482 28.50 -12.10 -22.63
C GLU A 482 29.84 -11.95 -21.90
N GLY A 483 30.07 -10.83 -21.20
CA GLY A 483 31.29 -10.56 -20.44
C GLY A 483 31.33 -11.21 -19.05
N SER A 484 30.62 -10.62 -18.08
CA SER A 484 30.69 -11.03 -16.67
C SER A 484 29.37 -10.90 -15.89
N GLY A 485 28.29 -10.44 -16.53
CA GLY A 485 27.03 -10.09 -15.88
C GLY A 485 26.43 -11.24 -15.06
N ALA A 486 26.38 -12.45 -15.64
CA ALA A 486 25.92 -13.65 -14.93
C ALA A 486 26.74 -13.97 -13.67
N ARG A 487 28.08 -13.83 -13.75
CA ARG A 487 28.97 -14.09 -12.62
C ARG A 487 28.84 -13.03 -11.54
N THR A 488 28.75 -11.77 -11.94
CA THR A 488 28.54 -10.63 -11.02
C THR A 488 27.19 -10.77 -10.30
N LEU A 489 26.13 -11.14 -11.03
CA LEU A 489 24.83 -11.43 -10.43
C LEU A 489 24.94 -12.56 -9.42
N LEU A 490 25.47 -13.72 -9.79
CA LEU A 490 25.63 -14.86 -8.86
C LEU A 490 26.44 -14.51 -7.62
N ILE A 491 27.56 -13.78 -7.76
CA ILE A 491 28.39 -13.37 -6.62
C ILE A 491 27.62 -12.40 -5.72
N SER A 492 26.96 -11.40 -6.30
CA SER A 492 26.20 -10.40 -5.54
C SER A 492 25.05 -11.03 -4.76
N GLN A 493 24.33 -11.97 -5.38
CA GLN A 493 23.25 -12.73 -4.73
C GLN A 493 23.80 -13.62 -3.63
N GLY A 494 24.89 -14.33 -3.90
CA GLY A 494 25.59 -15.14 -2.91
C GLY A 494 26.00 -14.35 -1.67
N ILE A 495 26.50 -13.12 -1.83
CA ILE A 495 26.85 -12.23 -0.72
C ILE A 495 25.62 -11.90 0.13
N VAL A 496 24.48 -11.56 -0.48
CA VAL A 496 23.26 -11.21 0.26
C VAL A 496 22.72 -12.42 1.01
N TRP A 497 22.62 -13.58 0.36
CA TRP A 497 22.09 -14.80 0.98
C TRP A 497 22.99 -15.35 2.08
N VAL A 498 24.32 -15.38 1.86
CA VAL A 498 25.28 -15.76 2.91
C VAL A 498 25.26 -14.76 4.06
N GLY A 499 25.15 -13.46 3.76
CA GLY A 499 25.01 -12.42 4.77
C GLY A 499 23.77 -12.61 5.65
N LEU A 500 22.60 -12.89 5.05
CA LEU A 500 21.37 -13.22 5.77
C LEU A 500 21.52 -14.49 6.60
N ALA A 501 22.13 -15.54 6.04
CA ALA A 501 22.39 -16.79 6.76
C ALA A 501 23.29 -16.56 7.99
N GLN A 502 24.38 -15.80 7.84
CA GLN A 502 25.24 -15.43 8.96
C GLN A 502 24.49 -14.60 10.00
N LEU A 503 23.74 -13.57 9.57
CA LEU A 503 22.92 -12.76 10.46
C LEU A 503 21.90 -13.60 11.24
N SER A 504 21.30 -14.60 10.60
CA SER A 504 20.35 -15.51 11.28
C SER A 504 21.01 -16.29 12.41
N MET A 505 22.27 -16.71 12.24
CA MET A 505 23.05 -17.40 13.27
C MET A 505 23.47 -16.45 14.39
N TYR A 506 23.88 -15.22 14.05
CA TYR A 506 24.28 -14.23 15.06
C TYR A 506 23.11 -13.73 15.92
N ARG A 507 21.89 -13.71 15.36
CA ARG A 507 20.69 -13.20 16.02
C ARG A 507 19.77 -14.31 16.56
N ASP A 508 20.16 -15.58 16.38
CA ASP A 508 19.33 -16.75 16.69
C ASP A 508 17.89 -16.63 16.14
N SER A 509 17.77 -16.17 14.88
CA SER A 509 16.50 -15.76 14.26
C SER A 509 15.95 -16.82 13.29
N PRO A 510 14.83 -17.50 13.62
CA PRO A 510 14.22 -18.50 12.76
C PRO A 510 13.67 -17.91 11.46
N SER A 511 13.14 -16.67 11.50
CA SER A 511 12.52 -16.01 10.35
C SER A 511 13.56 -15.64 9.29
N ILE A 512 14.71 -15.10 9.70
CA ILE A 512 15.84 -14.85 8.79
C ILE A 512 16.42 -16.17 8.29
N ALA A 513 16.57 -17.18 9.15
CA ALA A 513 17.11 -18.49 8.76
C ALA A 513 16.25 -19.17 7.69
N GLY A 514 14.93 -19.23 7.90
CA GLY A 514 13.99 -19.80 6.93
C GLY A 514 14.04 -19.07 5.58
N THR A 515 14.08 -17.73 5.62
CA THR A 515 14.20 -16.91 4.41
C THR A 515 15.53 -17.13 3.69
N ALA A 516 16.65 -17.20 4.41
CA ALA A 516 17.98 -17.41 3.84
C ALA A 516 18.17 -18.82 3.27
N VAL A 517 17.42 -19.80 3.76
CA VAL A 517 17.45 -21.19 3.25
C VAL A 517 16.54 -21.36 2.04
N VAL A 518 15.31 -20.85 2.08
CA VAL A 518 14.31 -21.04 1.00
C VAL A 518 14.48 -20.02 -0.13
N GLY A 519 14.84 -18.78 0.22
CA GLY A 519 14.98 -17.67 -0.72
C GLY A 519 15.88 -17.96 -1.93
N PRO A 520 17.09 -18.52 -1.75
CA PRO A 520 17.97 -18.87 -2.88
C PRO A 520 17.41 -19.93 -3.84
N TRP A 521 16.40 -20.71 -3.43
CA TRP A 521 15.73 -21.68 -4.31
C TRP A 521 14.55 -21.07 -5.07
N LEU A 522 13.93 -20.05 -4.49
CA LEU A 522 12.86 -19.30 -5.15
C LEU A 522 13.40 -18.32 -6.19
N TRP A 523 14.56 -17.71 -5.89
CA TRP A 523 15.35 -16.94 -6.84
C TRP A 523 16.00 -17.87 -7.87
#